data_AF-A0A7K4CRT1-F1
#
_entry.id   AF-A0A7K4CRT1-F1
#
_cell.length_a   1.000
_cell.length_b   1.000
_cell.length_c   1.000
_cell.angle_alpha   90.00
_cell.angle_beta   90.00
_cell.angle_gamma   90.00
#
_symmetry.space_group_name_H-M   'P 1'
#
loop_
_entity.id
_entity.type
_entity.pdbx_description
1 polymer ?
#
loop_
_entity_poly.entity_id
_entity_poly.type
_entity_poly.pdbx_seq_one_letter_code
_entity_poly.pdbx_strand_id
1 'polypeptide(L)'
;MKRYASIDFLRGLAIFLMIVLHVISDSLDIDGILADINTVPLMNVIALVVISFLGGLAGLFLAVSAIGNMISMMKFLQAGKPVKDLIIKQVAGGVILLVFAVLSEGVIGYHGAFGEIFNNLHDLPAYTGEVFFSGGFRFETIHTIAWCVILNGLVQGILVKVYGIEQPGKIIKAYITMAIVVLVATPFLWNVLFNVMGPGFPYGTTPFARTEPDLRNANFVEVVTVFFANVIAGKPEPVFPYLATSFFGSIIGIVLSLPREKIPRDFPKKVLLIAFVMFIVGVSGLVINIVMMMEYDAAAALKLYAFLWDHRLWVNEAMRVKDPAFLVFPDYLPVLGWLFQFLALNGVSLAAIMLIVRVVEFRGNGKDFATKTSFIRRFGFVAFTIYNIQFVYFIVRFLVTTFLYGNPYVRMDWGGTFLTLALALALFHLIMIAWERVNYIGSIEWMIGTIAAYVIPGRKNESPWYRKGELDVKNAFYDAGWLNVVEKVEIRHDNLEESKLAYFLSGWGFLFPPLSIICLALSNSARKPESTNKFNKGARITSIIVIVFLITWVTVASLFSLGELGIAL
;
A
#
# COMPACT_ATOMS: atom_id res chain seq x y z
N MET A 1 5.04 23.62 -9.28
CA MET A 1 3.80 22.83 -9.48
C MET A 1 2.95 22.84 -8.21
N LYS A 2 1.61 22.85 -8.30
CA LYS A 2 0.72 22.79 -7.11
C LYS A 2 0.41 21.35 -6.70
N ARG A 3 0.66 20.96 -5.43
CA ARG A 3 0.59 19.58 -4.90
C ARG A 3 -0.13 19.53 -3.55
N TYR A 4 -0.63 18.34 -3.17
CA TYR A 4 -1.17 18.08 -1.83
C TYR A 4 -0.10 17.41 -0.97
N ALA A 5 0.13 17.94 0.22
CA ALA A 5 1.18 17.47 1.11
C ALA A 5 0.85 16.10 1.71
N SER A 6 -0.42 15.85 2.03
CA SER A 6 -0.87 14.54 2.52
C SER A 6 -0.65 13.43 1.52
N ILE A 7 -0.96 13.66 0.24
CA ILE A 7 -0.85 12.64 -0.81
C ILE A 7 0.62 12.28 -1.06
N ASP A 8 1.51 13.28 -1.08
CA ASP A 8 2.95 13.05 -1.18
C ASP A 8 3.49 12.28 0.03
N PHE A 9 3.04 12.64 1.24
CA PHE A 9 3.43 11.95 2.47
C PHE A 9 2.92 10.51 2.49
N LEU A 10 1.64 10.28 2.18
CA LEU A 10 1.02 8.96 2.16
C LEU A 10 1.73 8.02 1.17
N ARG A 11 2.13 8.53 0.00
CA ARG A 11 2.93 7.76 -0.96
C ARG A 11 4.28 7.36 -0.37
N GLY A 12 4.98 8.31 0.26
CA GLY A 12 6.25 8.02 0.91
C GLY A 12 6.13 7.08 2.10
N LEU A 13 5.06 7.22 2.87
CA LEU A 13 4.75 6.35 4.00
C LEU A 13 4.49 4.92 3.54
N ALA A 14 3.75 4.72 2.44
CA ALA A 14 3.51 3.38 1.90
C ALA A 14 4.81 2.67 1.51
N ILE A 15 5.72 3.35 0.80
CA ILE A 15 7.03 2.79 0.42
C ILE A 15 7.91 2.55 1.64
N PHE A 16 7.92 3.49 2.59
CA PHE A 16 8.67 3.34 3.83
C PHE A 16 8.19 2.14 4.65
N LEU A 17 6.87 1.98 4.83
CA LEU A 17 6.30 0.85 5.56
C LEU A 17 6.58 -0.48 4.86
N MET A 18 6.50 -0.53 3.54
CA MET A 18 6.83 -1.73 2.78
C MET A 18 8.28 -2.20 3.02
N ILE A 19 9.26 -1.29 2.98
CA ILE A 19 10.66 -1.64 3.31
C ILE A 19 10.76 -2.19 4.74
N VAL A 20 10.10 -1.52 5.70
CA VAL A 20 10.09 -1.97 7.10
C VAL A 20 9.54 -3.40 7.20
N LEU A 21 8.42 -3.67 6.54
CA LEU A 21 7.74 -4.97 6.59
C LEU A 21 8.54 -6.06 5.87
N HIS A 22 9.14 -5.79 4.71
CA HIS A 22 9.99 -6.75 4.00
C HIS A 22 11.24 -7.10 4.81
N VAL A 23 11.91 -6.11 5.40
CA VAL A 23 13.08 -6.38 6.27
C VAL A 23 12.69 -7.25 7.46
N ILE A 24 11.56 -6.95 8.12
CA ILE A 24 11.07 -7.76 9.24
C ILE A 24 10.71 -9.17 8.78
N SER A 25 9.92 -9.31 7.70
CA SER A 25 9.47 -10.61 7.18
C SER A 25 10.64 -11.51 6.78
N ASP A 26 11.68 -10.93 6.20
CA ASP A 26 12.83 -11.72 5.73
C ASP A 26 13.85 -12.00 6.84
N SER A 27 13.98 -11.10 7.82
CA SER A 27 15.02 -11.20 8.84
C SER A 27 14.55 -11.86 10.13
N LEU A 28 13.27 -11.76 10.51
CA LEU A 28 12.75 -12.29 11.76
C LEU A 28 12.49 -13.79 11.67
N ASP A 29 12.88 -14.53 12.71
CA ASP A 29 12.55 -15.95 12.85
C ASP A 29 11.08 -16.15 13.30
N ILE A 30 10.16 -15.91 12.37
CA ILE A 30 8.72 -16.06 12.60
C ILE A 30 8.37 -17.52 12.96
N ASP A 31 9.03 -18.49 12.32
CA ASP A 31 8.76 -19.91 12.54
C ASP A 31 9.18 -20.33 13.95
N GLY A 32 10.33 -19.88 14.44
CA GLY A 32 10.74 -20.07 15.83
C GLY A 32 9.76 -19.43 16.82
N ILE A 33 9.31 -18.19 16.56
CA ILE A 33 8.33 -17.51 17.42
C ILE A 33 6.99 -18.26 17.45
N LEU A 34 6.54 -18.81 16.32
CA LEU A 34 5.30 -19.58 16.24
C LEU A 34 5.44 -20.96 16.91
N ALA A 35 6.58 -21.62 16.78
CA ALA A 35 6.84 -22.89 17.46
C ALA A 35 6.82 -22.73 18.99
N ASP A 36 7.30 -21.60 19.48
CA ASP A 36 7.38 -21.26 20.90
C ASP A 36 6.26 -20.29 21.35
N ILE A 37 5.13 -20.22 20.64
CA ILE A 37 4.10 -19.18 20.85
C ILE A 37 3.58 -19.09 22.30
N ASN A 38 3.60 -20.21 23.02
CA ASN A 38 3.15 -20.31 24.40
C ASN A 38 4.17 -19.76 25.42
N THR A 39 5.45 -19.68 25.07
CA THR A 39 6.55 -19.29 25.96
C THR A 39 7.18 -17.95 25.59
N VAL A 40 7.03 -17.49 24.35
CA VAL A 40 7.47 -16.16 23.94
C VAL A 40 6.63 -15.05 24.61
N PRO A 41 7.20 -13.85 24.83
CA PRO A 41 6.45 -12.70 25.31
C PRO A 41 5.23 -12.42 24.44
N LEU A 42 4.09 -12.09 25.07
CA LEU A 42 2.83 -11.75 24.42
C LEU A 42 3.00 -10.64 23.36
N MET A 43 3.94 -9.71 23.57
CA MET A 43 4.24 -8.65 22.63
C MET A 43 4.71 -9.18 21.26
N ASN A 44 5.39 -10.34 21.21
CA ASN A 44 5.79 -10.97 19.96
C ASN A 44 4.55 -11.45 19.18
N VAL A 45 3.59 -12.05 19.88
CA VAL A 45 2.31 -12.50 19.29
C VAL A 45 1.54 -11.30 18.76
N ILE A 46 1.43 -10.23 19.55
CA ILE A 46 0.78 -8.97 19.12
C ILE A 46 1.50 -8.39 17.90
N ALA A 47 2.83 -8.41 17.88
CA ALA A 47 3.62 -7.91 16.76
C ALA A 47 3.35 -8.72 15.49
N LEU A 48 3.31 -10.06 15.55
CA LEU A 48 2.96 -10.91 14.40
C LEU A 48 1.56 -10.60 13.86
N VAL A 49 0.60 -10.34 14.75
CA VAL A 49 -0.77 -9.95 14.35
C VAL A 49 -0.74 -8.60 13.61
N VAL A 50 -0.12 -7.59 14.22
CA VAL A 50 -0.08 -6.23 13.66
C VAL A 50 0.72 -6.18 12.36
N ILE A 51 1.88 -6.83 12.30
CA ILE A 51 2.76 -6.82 11.12
C ILE A 51 2.09 -7.49 9.93
N SER A 52 1.45 -8.65 10.13
CA SER A 52 0.69 -9.32 9.06
C SER A 52 -0.45 -8.43 8.55
N PHE A 53 -1.13 -7.71 9.45
CA PHE A 53 -2.15 -6.75 9.07
C PHE A 53 -1.59 -5.58 8.26
N LEU A 54 -0.45 -5.01 8.69
CA LEU A 54 0.23 -3.95 7.96
C LEU A 54 0.74 -4.42 6.59
N GLY A 55 1.16 -5.69 6.47
CA GLY A 55 1.53 -6.34 5.22
C GLY A 55 0.41 -6.35 4.19
N GLY A 56 -0.84 -6.50 4.62
CA GLY A 56 -2.01 -6.45 3.74
C GLY A 56 -2.44 -5.04 3.28
N LEU A 57 -1.72 -3.98 3.65
CA LEU A 57 -2.12 -2.61 3.32
C LEU A 57 -1.71 -2.14 1.91
N ALA A 58 -1.41 -3.02 0.96
CA ALA A 58 -1.09 -2.53 -0.40
C ALA A 58 -2.27 -1.79 -1.06
N GLY A 59 -3.50 -2.06 -0.63
CA GLY A 59 -4.68 -1.27 -0.98
C GLY A 59 -4.52 0.23 -0.67
N LEU A 60 -3.78 0.59 0.40
CA LEU A 60 -3.38 1.97 0.69
C LEU A 60 -2.54 2.56 -0.43
N PHE A 61 -1.52 1.82 -0.89
CA PHE A 61 -0.62 2.29 -1.94
C PHE A 61 -1.35 2.48 -3.27
N LEU A 62 -2.21 1.53 -3.63
CA LEU A 62 -3.04 1.62 -4.82
C LEU A 62 -4.02 2.81 -4.75
N ALA A 63 -4.71 3.00 -3.62
CA ALA A 63 -5.65 4.11 -3.44
C ALA A 63 -4.94 5.47 -3.54
N VAL A 64 -3.79 5.64 -2.89
CA VAL A 64 -2.99 6.87 -2.95
C VAL A 64 -2.47 7.14 -4.35
N SER A 65 -2.03 6.09 -5.06
CA SER A 65 -1.60 6.18 -6.46
C SER A 65 -2.76 6.58 -7.37
N ALA A 66 -3.95 6.02 -7.17
CA ALA A 66 -5.16 6.37 -7.92
C ALA A 66 -5.61 7.82 -7.65
N ILE A 67 -5.53 8.31 -6.40
CA ILE A 67 -5.80 9.72 -6.06
C ILE A 67 -4.87 10.64 -6.86
N GLY A 68 -3.56 10.38 -6.79
CA GLY A 68 -2.56 11.17 -7.50
C GLY A 68 -2.75 11.14 -9.02
N ASN A 69 -3.05 9.97 -9.59
CA ASN A 69 -3.31 9.84 -11.02
C ASN A 69 -4.58 10.62 -11.42
N MET A 70 -5.67 10.48 -10.68
CA MET A 70 -6.92 11.17 -10.98
C MET A 70 -6.77 12.70 -10.87
N ILE A 71 -6.03 13.21 -9.88
CA ILE A 71 -5.72 14.65 -9.80
C ILE A 71 -4.96 15.12 -11.04
N SER A 72 -4.00 14.31 -11.53
CA SER A 72 -3.27 14.61 -12.77
C SER A 72 -4.20 14.62 -14.00
N MET A 73 -5.14 13.67 -14.09
CA MET A 73 -6.14 13.61 -15.16
C MET A 73 -7.09 14.81 -15.14
N MET A 74 -7.61 15.16 -13.97
CA MET A 74 -8.53 16.29 -13.81
C MET A 74 -7.85 17.61 -14.16
N LYS A 75 -6.61 17.84 -13.70
CA LYS A 75 -5.84 19.04 -14.09
C LYS A 75 -5.58 19.11 -15.60
N PHE A 76 -5.32 17.98 -16.24
CA PHE A 76 -5.12 17.92 -17.69
C PHE A 76 -6.38 18.36 -18.44
N LEU A 77 -7.55 17.85 -18.04
CA LEU A 77 -8.82 18.21 -18.64
C LEU A 77 -9.25 19.65 -18.32
N GLN A 78 -9.02 20.12 -17.08
CA GLN A 78 -9.28 21.51 -16.68
C GLN A 78 -8.42 22.52 -17.45
N ALA A 79 -7.25 22.10 -17.94
CA ALA A 79 -6.42 22.90 -18.85
C ALA A 79 -6.95 22.92 -20.31
N GLY A 80 -8.19 22.45 -20.53
CA GLY A 80 -8.85 22.44 -21.84
C GLY A 80 -8.25 21.43 -22.83
N LYS A 81 -7.47 20.46 -22.35
CA LYS A 81 -6.83 19.47 -23.22
C LYS A 81 -7.85 18.43 -23.72
N PRO A 82 -7.71 17.93 -24.96
CA PRO A 82 -8.63 16.93 -25.51
C PRO A 82 -8.71 15.64 -24.69
N VAL A 83 -9.91 15.08 -24.57
CA VAL A 83 -10.16 13.80 -23.89
C VAL A 83 -9.38 12.65 -24.53
N LYS A 84 -9.24 12.66 -25.86
CA LYS A 84 -8.46 11.66 -26.60
C LYS A 84 -6.99 11.64 -26.13
N ASP A 85 -6.40 12.82 -25.95
CA ASP A 85 -5.00 12.94 -25.51
C ASP A 85 -4.83 12.48 -24.08
N LEU A 86 -5.84 12.69 -23.21
CA LEU A 86 -5.87 12.12 -21.87
C LEU A 86 -5.79 10.59 -21.93
N ILE A 87 -6.68 9.97 -22.72
CA ILE A 87 -6.74 8.50 -22.85
C ILE A 87 -5.39 7.97 -23.34
N ILE A 88 -4.84 8.55 -24.41
CA ILE A 88 -3.54 8.13 -24.97
C ILE A 88 -2.43 8.27 -23.91
N LYS A 89 -2.38 9.40 -23.20
CA LYS A 89 -1.41 9.63 -22.13
C LYS A 89 -1.50 8.58 -21.02
N GLN A 90 -2.70 8.20 -20.61
CA GLN A 90 -2.92 7.24 -19.53
C GLN A 90 -2.65 5.80 -19.97
N VAL A 91 -3.10 5.42 -21.16
CA VAL A 91 -2.82 4.09 -21.73
C VAL A 91 -1.32 3.93 -21.97
N ALA A 92 -0.67 4.87 -22.66
CA ALA A 92 0.77 4.80 -22.92
C ALA A 92 1.59 4.84 -21.63
N GLY A 93 1.25 5.74 -20.69
CA GLY A 93 1.91 5.81 -19.39
C GLY A 93 1.74 4.53 -18.57
N GLY A 94 0.54 3.97 -18.55
CA GLY A 94 0.25 2.70 -17.89
C GLY A 94 0.94 1.50 -18.54
N VAL A 95 1.04 1.45 -19.87
CA VAL A 95 1.80 0.41 -20.59
C VAL A 95 3.30 0.52 -20.28
N ILE A 96 3.87 1.73 -20.25
CA ILE A 96 5.27 1.92 -19.84
C ILE A 96 5.48 1.43 -18.41
N LEU A 97 4.58 1.77 -17.48
CA LEU A 97 4.63 1.28 -16.11
C LEU A 97 4.54 -0.24 -16.04
N LEU A 98 3.67 -0.86 -16.85
CA LEU A 98 3.50 -2.31 -16.91
C LEU A 98 4.75 -3.01 -17.43
N VAL A 99 5.42 -2.46 -18.45
CA VAL A 99 6.71 -2.97 -18.93
C VAL A 99 7.75 -2.94 -17.81
N PHE A 100 7.84 -1.82 -17.08
CA PHE A 100 8.76 -1.75 -15.94
C PHE A 100 8.36 -2.70 -14.82
N ALA A 101 7.07 -2.96 -14.60
CA ALA A 101 6.64 -3.94 -13.60
C ALA A 101 7.09 -5.37 -13.95
N VAL A 102 6.93 -5.76 -15.22
CA VAL A 102 7.44 -7.05 -15.71
C VAL A 102 8.96 -7.12 -15.61
N LEU A 103 9.67 -6.03 -15.92
CA LEU A 103 11.13 -5.96 -15.77
C LEU A 103 11.57 -5.98 -14.30
N SER A 104 10.81 -5.38 -13.40
CA SER A 104 11.06 -5.40 -11.96
C SER A 104 11.04 -6.83 -11.44
N GLU A 105 9.95 -7.56 -11.68
CA GLU A 105 9.81 -8.91 -11.14
C GLU A 105 10.68 -9.94 -11.87
N GLY A 106 10.98 -9.75 -13.16
CA GLY A 106 11.86 -10.65 -13.90
C GLY A 106 13.35 -10.37 -13.67
N VAL A 107 13.75 -9.10 -13.64
CA VAL A 107 15.15 -8.72 -13.90
C VAL A 107 15.74 -7.82 -12.80
N ILE A 108 15.22 -6.59 -12.64
CA ILE A 108 15.93 -5.52 -11.92
C ILE A 108 15.47 -5.31 -10.47
N GLY A 109 14.33 -5.90 -10.09
CA GLY A 109 13.76 -5.79 -8.76
C GLY A 109 14.44 -6.70 -7.74
N TYR A 110 14.05 -6.55 -6.48
CA TYR A 110 14.64 -7.30 -5.36
C TYR A 110 14.25 -8.78 -5.34
N HIS A 111 13.09 -9.16 -5.91
CA HIS A 111 12.75 -10.55 -6.20
C HIS A 111 13.11 -10.97 -7.63
N GLY A 112 13.64 -10.05 -8.44
CA GLY A 112 14.07 -10.34 -9.80
C GLY A 112 15.46 -10.99 -9.86
N ALA A 113 15.90 -11.30 -11.08
CA ALA A 113 17.19 -11.92 -11.35
C ALA A 113 18.37 -11.21 -10.66
N PHE A 114 18.37 -9.87 -10.60
CA PHE A 114 19.42 -9.09 -9.94
C PHE A 114 19.33 -9.16 -8.42
N GLY A 115 18.12 -9.07 -7.85
CA GLY A 115 17.91 -9.19 -6.42
C GLY A 115 18.31 -10.56 -5.85
N GLU A 116 18.05 -11.64 -6.60
CA GLU A 116 18.48 -13.00 -6.23
C GLU A 116 20.01 -13.12 -6.10
N ILE A 117 20.79 -12.39 -6.89
CA ILE A 117 22.26 -12.34 -6.72
C ILE A 117 22.61 -11.78 -5.32
N PHE A 118 21.91 -10.73 -4.88
CA PHE A 118 22.12 -10.14 -3.56
C PHE A 118 21.51 -10.96 -2.42
N ASN A 119 20.59 -11.88 -2.70
CA ASN A 119 20.08 -12.83 -1.72
C ASN A 119 21.01 -14.05 -1.56
N ASN A 120 21.94 -14.26 -2.50
CA ASN A 120 22.86 -15.39 -2.53
C ASN A 120 24.35 -14.95 -2.54
N LEU A 121 24.70 -13.83 -1.91
CA LEU A 121 26.09 -13.35 -1.86
C LEU A 121 27.07 -14.34 -1.22
N HIS A 122 26.55 -15.25 -0.39
CA HIS A 122 27.33 -16.31 0.27
C HIS A 122 27.61 -17.52 -0.63
N ASP A 123 26.80 -17.74 -1.68
CA ASP A 123 26.88 -18.87 -2.60
C ASP A 123 26.38 -18.49 -4.01
N LEU A 124 27.15 -17.64 -4.71
CA LEU A 124 26.80 -17.20 -6.07
C LEU A 124 26.60 -18.36 -7.07
N PRO A 125 27.34 -19.48 -7.00
CA PRO A 125 27.07 -20.65 -7.85
C PRO A 125 25.65 -21.24 -7.72
N ALA A 126 24.95 -21.04 -6.59
CA ALA A 126 23.58 -21.51 -6.40
C ALA A 126 22.54 -20.71 -7.22
N TYR A 127 22.90 -19.55 -7.74
CA TYR A 127 22.03 -18.74 -8.58
C TYR A 127 21.78 -19.41 -9.95
N THR A 128 20.52 -19.77 -10.22
CA THR A 128 20.12 -20.47 -11.45
C THR A 128 19.68 -19.53 -12.58
N GLY A 129 19.41 -18.26 -12.28
CA GLY A 129 18.86 -17.30 -13.23
C GLY A 129 17.44 -17.62 -13.73
N GLU A 130 16.75 -18.59 -13.16
CA GLU A 130 15.40 -19.01 -13.60
C GLU A 130 14.37 -17.89 -13.51
N VAL A 131 14.47 -17.07 -12.46
CA VAL A 131 13.62 -15.89 -12.23
C VAL A 131 13.61 -14.93 -13.43
N PHE A 132 14.71 -14.84 -14.18
CA PHE A 132 14.77 -14.02 -15.40
C PHE A 132 13.71 -14.41 -16.43
N PHE A 133 13.41 -15.72 -16.53
CA PHE A 133 12.54 -16.27 -17.58
C PHE A 133 11.08 -16.42 -17.16
N SER A 134 10.77 -16.38 -15.87
CA SER A 134 9.39 -16.56 -15.36
C SER A 134 8.92 -15.44 -14.42
N GLY A 135 9.83 -14.78 -13.71
CA GLY A 135 9.52 -13.83 -12.64
C GLY A 135 8.69 -12.63 -13.11
N GLY A 136 8.86 -12.20 -14.37
CA GLY A 136 8.07 -11.10 -14.95
C GLY A 136 6.56 -11.38 -15.04
N PHE A 137 6.11 -12.62 -14.83
CA PHE A 137 4.69 -12.99 -14.77
C PHE A 137 4.13 -13.04 -13.35
N ARG A 138 4.98 -12.90 -12.32
CA ARG A 138 4.56 -12.77 -10.93
C ARG A 138 3.78 -11.48 -10.75
N PHE A 139 2.52 -11.60 -10.33
CA PHE A 139 1.57 -10.49 -10.38
C PHE A 139 1.56 -9.68 -9.07
N GLU A 140 2.54 -8.80 -8.92
CA GLU A 140 2.64 -7.92 -7.74
C GLU A 140 1.80 -6.63 -7.85
N THR A 141 1.66 -5.91 -6.73
CA THR A 141 0.90 -4.64 -6.59
C THR A 141 1.22 -3.63 -7.70
N ILE A 142 2.47 -3.56 -8.17
CA ILE A 142 2.89 -2.64 -9.22
C ILE A 142 2.21 -2.92 -10.58
N HIS A 143 1.94 -4.19 -10.90
CA HIS A 143 1.18 -4.58 -12.09
C HIS A 143 -0.26 -4.09 -11.96
N THR A 144 -0.86 -4.28 -10.78
CA THR A 144 -2.20 -3.82 -10.43
C THR A 144 -2.33 -2.32 -10.58
N ILE A 145 -1.35 -1.56 -10.09
CA ILE A 145 -1.28 -0.10 -10.27
C ILE A 145 -1.22 0.27 -11.75
N ALA A 146 -0.34 -0.36 -12.54
CA ALA A 146 -0.20 -0.09 -13.96
C ALA A 146 -1.51 -0.34 -14.73
N TRP A 147 -2.16 -1.47 -14.50
CA TRP A 147 -3.47 -1.79 -15.08
C TRP A 147 -4.56 -0.83 -14.63
N CYS A 148 -4.58 -0.46 -13.35
CA CYS A 148 -5.52 0.53 -12.84
C CYS A 148 -5.31 1.92 -13.46
N VAL A 149 -4.09 2.32 -13.79
CA VAL A 149 -3.82 3.57 -14.52
C VAL A 149 -4.43 3.52 -15.92
N ILE A 150 -4.27 2.42 -16.64
CA ILE A 150 -4.85 2.21 -17.98
C ILE A 150 -6.38 2.27 -17.90
N LEU A 151 -6.97 1.45 -17.02
CA LEU A 151 -8.42 1.31 -16.90
C LEU A 151 -9.08 2.60 -16.42
N ASN A 152 -8.53 3.29 -15.40
CA ASN A 152 -9.04 4.58 -14.96
C ASN A 152 -8.92 5.65 -16.05
N GLY A 153 -7.84 5.64 -16.85
CA GLY A 153 -7.69 6.54 -17.98
C GLY A 153 -8.79 6.39 -19.03
N LEU A 154 -9.11 5.14 -19.39
CA LEU A 154 -10.19 4.81 -20.31
C LEU A 154 -11.55 5.20 -19.74
N VAL A 155 -11.83 4.77 -18.51
CA VAL A 155 -13.08 5.05 -17.79
C VAL A 155 -13.30 6.56 -17.66
N GLN A 156 -12.30 7.31 -17.17
CA GLN A 156 -12.41 8.76 -17.01
C GLN A 156 -12.65 9.45 -18.35
N GLY A 157 -11.93 9.03 -19.40
CA GLY A 157 -12.11 9.58 -20.74
C GLY A 157 -13.54 9.37 -21.26
N ILE A 158 -14.10 8.17 -21.10
CA ILE A 158 -15.47 7.86 -21.49
C ILE A 158 -16.47 8.69 -20.67
N LEU A 159 -16.33 8.73 -19.35
CA LEU A 159 -17.25 9.46 -18.47
C LEU A 159 -17.26 10.96 -18.75
N VAL A 160 -16.10 11.56 -19.02
CA VAL A 160 -16.01 12.99 -19.35
C VAL A 160 -16.60 13.27 -20.73
N LYS A 161 -16.47 12.35 -21.70
CA LYS A 161 -17.14 12.47 -23.00
C LYS A 161 -18.67 12.42 -22.88
N VAL A 162 -19.19 11.60 -21.97
CA VAL A 162 -20.63 11.40 -21.78
C VAL A 162 -21.27 12.50 -20.92
N TYR A 163 -20.67 12.86 -19.79
CA TYR A 163 -21.27 13.77 -18.80
C TYR A 163 -20.68 15.18 -18.83
N GLY A 164 -19.52 15.39 -19.45
CA GLY A 164 -18.74 16.62 -19.33
C GLY A 164 -18.00 16.71 -17.98
N ILE A 165 -16.87 17.42 -17.97
CA ILE A 165 -16.07 17.63 -16.76
C ILE A 165 -16.79 18.47 -15.68
N GLU A 166 -17.75 19.29 -16.11
CA GLU A 166 -18.52 20.19 -15.25
C GLU A 166 -19.54 19.46 -14.37
N GLN A 167 -19.78 18.17 -14.61
CA GLN A 167 -20.74 17.34 -13.88
C GLN A 167 -20.06 16.27 -13.00
N PRO A 168 -19.16 16.65 -12.06
CA PRO A 168 -18.37 15.70 -11.28
C PRO A 168 -19.23 14.76 -10.44
N GLY A 169 -20.42 15.19 -10.01
CA GLY A 169 -21.34 14.34 -9.25
C GLY A 169 -21.83 13.12 -10.03
N LYS A 170 -22.05 13.23 -11.36
CA LYS A 170 -22.44 12.08 -12.20
C LYS A 170 -21.26 11.13 -12.42
N ILE A 171 -20.06 11.70 -12.64
CA ILE A 171 -18.82 10.92 -12.76
C ILE A 171 -18.56 10.13 -11.48
N ILE A 172 -18.65 10.77 -10.31
CA ILE A 172 -18.48 10.09 -9.00
C ILE A 172 -19.50 8.96 -8.82
N LYS A 173 -20.78 9.20 -9.13
CA LYS A 173 -21.81 8.14 -9.07
C LYS A 173 -21.46 6.95 -9.96
N ALA A 174 -20.97 7.20 -11.17
CA ALA A 174 -20.53 6.13 -12.07
C ALA A 174 -19.37 5.32 -11.47
N TYR A 175 -18.35 5.97 -10.88
CA TYR A 175 -17.26 5.25 -10.19
C TYR A 175 -17.76 4.41 -9.02
N ILE A 176 -18.72 4.90 -8.23
CA ILE A 176 -19.33 4.13 -7.15
C ILE A 176 -20.03 2.89 -7.72
N THR A 177 -20.84 3.04 -8.77
CA THR A 177 -21.52 1.92 -9.43
C THR A 177 -20.51 0.90 -9.98
N MET A 178 -19.46 1.35 -10.65
CA MET A 178 -18.43 0.44 -11.19
C MET A 178 -17.64 -0.27 -10.08
N ALA A 179 -17.37 0.39 -8.94
CA ALA A 179 -16.72 -0.25 -7.80
C ALA A 179 -17.58 -1.40 -7.24
N ILE A 180 -18.88 -1.18 -7.11
CA ILE A 180 -19.83 -2.22 -6.69
C ILE A 180 -19.84 -3.37 -7.71
N VAL A 181 -19.92 -3.06 -9.01
CA VAL A 181 -19.91 -4.07 -10.08
C VAL A 181 -18.62 -4.90 -10.05
N VAL A 182 -17.46 -4.28 -9.87
CA VAL A 182 -16.17 -4.98 -9.75
C VAL A 182 -16.20 -5.96 -8.58
N LEU A 183 -16.66 -5.53 -7.40
CA LEU A 183 -16.73 -6.39 -6.22
C LEU A 183 -17.69 -7.57 -6.43
N VAL A 184 -18.86 -7.33 -7.00
CA VAL A 184 -19.84 -8.40 -7.29
C VAL A 184 -19.33 -9.37 -8.36
N ALA A 185 -18.62 -8.88 -9.39
CA ALA A 185 -18.09 -9.69 -10.48
C ALA A 185 -16.84 -10.50 -10.08
N THR A 186 -16.08 -10.05 -9.07
CA THR A 186 -14.84 -10.68 -8.61
C THR A 186 -14.94 -12.20 -8.41
N PRO A 187 -15.86 -12.73 -7.55
CA PRO A 187 -15.94 -14.18 -7.33
C PRO A 187 -16.35 -14.96 -8.58
N PHE A 188 -17.18 -14.36 -9.44
CA PHE A 188 -17.58 -15.01 -10.70
C PHE A 188 -16.40 -15.15 -11.66
N LEU A 189 -15.64 -14.07 -11.86
CA LEU A 189 -14.48 -14.07 -12.75
C LEU A 189 -13.38 -15.01 -12.26
N TRP A 190 -13.14 -15.04 -10.94
CA TRP A 190 -12.19 -15.96 -10.34
C TRP A 190 -12.58 -17.42 -10.57
N ASN A 191 -13.84 -17.78 -10.33
CA ASN A 191 -14.32 -19.14 -10.56
C ASN A 191 -14.28 -19.53 -12.05
N VAL A 192 -14.62 -18.60 -12.95
CA VAL A 192 -14.49 -18.85 -14.40
C VAL A 192 -13.04 -19.16 -14.76
N LEU A 193 -12.08 -18.34 -14.28
CA LEU A 193 -10.66 -18.54 -14.58
C LEU A 193 -10.11 -19.82 -13.93
N PHE A 194 -10.50 -20.15 -12.71
CA PHE A 194 -10.14 -21.42 -12.08
C PHE A 194 -10.56 -22.62 -12.93
N ASN A 195 -11.78 -22.60 -13.48
CA ASN A 195 -12.29 -23.69 -14.31
C ASN A 195 -11.71 -23.71 -15.73
N VAL A 196 -11.35 -22.55 -16.30
CA VAL A 196 -10.78 -22.45 -17.66
C VAL A 196 -9.27 -22.72 -17.69
N MET A 197 -8.53 -22.19 -16.72
CA MET A 197 -7.07 -22.35 -16.61
C MET A 197 -6.65 -23.69 -16.00
N GLY A 198 -7.61 -24.39 -15.38
CA GLY A 198 -7.41 -25.70 -14.78
C GLY A 198 -7.20 -25.65 -13.26
N PRO A 199 -7.46 -26.78 -12.57
CA PRO A 199 -7.30 -26.88 -11.13
C PRO A 199 -5.85 -26.61 -10.73
N GLY A 200 -5.66 -25.60 -9.88
CA GLY A 200 -4.36 -25.15 -9.40
C GLY A 200 -4.02 -23.70 -9.78
N PHE A 201 -4.73 -23.06 -10.70
CA PHE A 201 -4.57 -21.62 -10.97
C PHE A 201 -5.33 -20.80 -9.91
N PRO A 202 -4.79 -19.69 -9.38
CA PRO A 202 -3.50 -19.05 -9.66
C PRO A 202 -2.37 -19.48 -8.69
N TYR A 203 -2.40 -20.70 -8.14
CA TYR A 203 -1.48 -21.17 -7.09
C TYR A 203 -0.26 -21.93 -7.62
N GLY A 204 -0.24 -22.35 -8.89
CA GLY A 204 0.92 -23.01 -9.48
C GLY A 204 1.10 -24.48 -9.06
N THR A 205 0.06 -25.09 -8.49
CA THR A 205 0.17 -26.36 -7.77
C THR A 205 -0.03 -27.61 -8.62
N THR A 206 -0.28 -27.43 -9.91
CA THR A 206 -0.28 -28.54 -10.88
C THR A 206 0.59 -28.18 -12.07
N PRO A 207 1.21 -29.15 -12.75
CA PRO A 207 2.04 -28.90 -13.93
C PRO A 207 1.30 -28.15 -15.06
N PHE A 208 -0.04 -28.21 -15.08
CA PHE A 208 -0.91 -27.56 -16.05
C PHE A 208 -1.32 -26.13 -15.63
N ALA A 209 -1.33 -25.82 -14.33
CA ALA A 209 -1.74 -24.53 -13.80
C ALA A 209 -0.58 -23.54 -13.66
N ARG A 210 0.17 -23.33 -14.75
CA ARG A 210 1.32 -22.42 -14.75
C ARG A 210 0.87 -20.98 -14.53
N THR A 211 1.34 -20.38 -13.45
CA THR A 211 1.08 -18.99 -13.07
C THR A 211 2.20 -18.05 -13.51
N GLU A 212 3.39 -18.61 -13.68
CA GLU A 212 4.62 -17.94 -14.10
C GLU A 212 5.24 -18.75 -15.25
N PRO A 213 4.74 -18.62 -16.50
CA PRO A 213 5.25 -19.40 -17.62
C PRO A 213 6.73 -19.12 -17.85
N ASP A 214 7.55 -20.18 -17.91
CA ASP A 214 8.97 -20.07 -18.28
C ASP A 214 9.10 -19.79 -19.76
N LEU A 215 9.58 -18.61 -20.13
CA LEU A 215 9.74 -18.16 -21.52
C LEU A 215 10.61 -19.06 -22.39
N ARG A 216 11.44 -19.93 -21.81
CA ARG A 216 12.24 -20.91 -22.56
C ARG A 216 11.40 -22.05 -23.11
N ASN A 217 10.32 -22.38 -22.41
CA ASN A 217 9.55 -23.61 -22.60
C ASN A 217 8.08 -23.36 -22.94
N ALA A 218 7.53 -22.22 -22.52
CA ALA A 218 6.14 -21.84 -22.75
C ALA A 218 5.92 -21.37 -24.19
N ASN A 219 4.80 -21.77 -24.78
CA ASN A 219 4.40 -21.25 -26.09
C ASN A 219 3.77 -19.85 -25.97
N PHE A 220 3.68 -19.13 -27.09
CA PHE A 220 3.16 -17.76 -27.12
C PHE A 220 1.72 -17.65 -26.57
N VAL A 221 0.86 -18.62 -26.86
CA VAL A 221 -0.55 -18.60 -26.42
C VAL A 221 -0.62 -18.74 -24.90
N GLU A 222 0.15 -19.66 -24.32
CA GLU A 222 0.26 -19.83 -22.87
C GLU A 222 0.73 -18.54 -22.19
N VAL A 223 1.81 -17.94 -22.70
CA VAL A 223 2.36 -16.68 -22.18
C VAL A 223 1.31 -15.57 -22.16
N VAL A 224 0.61 -15.37 -23.28
CA VAL A 224 -0.42 -14.33 -23.40
C VAL A 224 -1.61 -14.63 -22.50
N THR A 225 -2.09 -15.87 -22.48
CA THR A 225 -3.25 -16.26 -21.66
C THR A 225 -2.97 -16.09 -20.18
N VAL A 226 -1.82 -16.58 -19.68
CA VAL A 226 -1.46 -16.45 -18.26
C VAL A 226 -1.26 -14.97 -17.89
N PHE A 227 -0.62 -14.18 -18.76
CA PHE A 227 -0.44 -12.75 -18.51
C PHE A 227 -1.78 -12.05 -18.25
N PHE A 228 -2.78 -12.25 -19.12
CA PHE A 228 -4.11 -11.64 -18.95
C PHE A 228 -4.94 -12.29 -17.85
N ALA A 229 -4.80 -13.60 -17.61
CA ALA A 229 -5.48 -14.28 -16.50
C ALA A 229 -4.99 -13.75 -15.14
N ASN A 230 -3.68 -13.51 -15.01
CA ASN A 230 -3.08 -12.94 -13.80
C ASN A 230 -3.58 -11.53 -13.51
N VAL A 231 -3.90 -10.73 -14.54
CA VAL A 231 -4.55 -9.41 -14.34
C VAL A 231 -5.85 -9.55 -13.55
N ILE A 232 -6.66 -10.56 -13.86
CA ILE A 232 -7.99 -10.72 -13.28
C ILE A 232 -7.95 -11.48 -11.95
N ALA A 233 -7.09 -12.50 -11.83
CA ALA A 233 -7.13 -13.46 -10.73
C ALA A 233 -5.77 -13.94 -10.22
N GLY A 234 -4.66 -13.34 -10.67
CA GLY A 234 -3.30 -13.65 -10.21
C GLY A 234 -3.10 -13.36 -8.72
N LYS A 235 -1.99 -13.85 -8.15
CA LYS A 235 -1.60 -13.59 -6.75
C LYS A 235 -0.43 -12.60 -6.70
N PRO A 236 -0.30 -11.81 -5.61
CA PRO A 236 -1.22 -11.72 -4.46
C PRO A 236 -2.42 -10.79 -4.66
N GLU A 237 -2.32 -9.81 -5.55
CA GLU A 237 -3.24 -8.65 -5.57
C GLU A 237 -3.78 -8.34 -6.97
N PRO A 238 -4.68 -9.17 -7.51
CA PRO A 238 -5.20 -9.01 -8.87
C PRO A 238 -6.05 -7.74 -9.02
N VAL A 239 -6.25 -7.29 -10.27
CA VAL A 239 -7.10 -6.13 -10.58
C VAL A 239 -8.53 -6.30 -10.08
N PHE A 240 -9.05 -7.53 -10.00
CA PHE A 240 -10.31 -7.81 -9.30
C PHE A 240 -9.98 -8.44 -7.95
N PRO A 241 -10.25 -7.79 -6.80
CA PRO A 241 -11.13 -6.63 -6.61
C PRO A 241 -10.44 -5.26 -6.57
N TYR A 242 -9.11 -5.16 -6.65
CA TYR A 242 -8.35 -3.93 -6.36
C TYR A 242 -8.68 -2.73 -7.27
N LEU A 243 -9.31 -2.95 -8.42
CA LEU A 243 -9.88 -1.90 -9.27
C LEU A 243 -10.95 -1.09 -8.52
N ALA A 244 -11.72 -1.71 -7.62
CA ALA A 244 -12.65 -1.01 -6.74
C ALA A 244 -11.93 -0.05 -5.78
N THR A 245 -10.80 -0.47 -5.20
CA THR A 245 -9.90 0.39 -4.40
C THR A 245 -9.38 1.55 -5.23
N SER A 246 -9.00 1.28 -6.48
CA SER A 246 -8.58 2.32 -7.42
C SER A 246 -9.70 3.32 -7.75
N PHE A 247 -10.95 2.85 -7.86
CA PHE A 247 -12.12 3.71 -8.04
C PHE A 247 -12.42 4.55 -6.80
N PHE A 248 -12.26 4.03 -5.58
CA PHE A 248 -12.36 4.83 -4.35
C PHE A 248 -11.28 5.94 -4.32
N GLY A 249 -10.04 5.60 -4.66
CA GLY A 249 -8.98 6.61 -4.81
C GLY A 249 -9.30 7.66 -5.88
N SER A 250 -9.87 7.23 -7.01
CA SER A 250 -10.31 8.12 -8.08
C SER A 250 -11.43 9.07 -7.63
N ILE A 251 -12.42 8.59 -6.87
CA ILE A 251 -13.48 9.45 -6.29
C ILE A 251 -12.86 10.56 -5.43
N ILE A 252 -11.93 10.22 -4.54
CA ILE A 252 -11.22 11.18 -3.69
C ILE A 252 -10.43 12.17 -4.56
N GLY A 253 -9.73 11.69 -5.59
CA GLY A 253 -8.98 12.53 -6.53
C GLY A 253 -9.85 13.51 -7.31
N ILE A 254 -11.05 13.10 -7.74
CA ILE A 254 -12.03 13.99 -8.40
C ILE A 254 -12.46 15.09 -7.43
N VAL A 255 -12.85 14.73 -6.20
CA VAL A 255 -13.31 15.69 -5.20
C VAL A 255 -12.22 16.69 -4.84
N LEU A 256 -10.99 16.24 -4.62
CA LEU A 256 -9.86 17.13 -4.33
C LEU A 256 -9.51 18.03 -5.52
N SER A 257 -9.85 17.65 -6.75
CA SER A 257 -9.58 18.47 -7.94
C SER A 257 -10.67 19.51 -8.24
N LEU A 258 -11.77 19.53 -7.48
CA LEU A 258 -12.79 20.56 -7.65
C LEU A 258 -12.24 21.95 -7.28
N PRO A 259 -12.83 23.02 -7.83
CA PRO A 259 -12.61 24.36 -7.31
C PRO A 259 -12.86 24.36 -5.80
N ARG A 260 -12.03 25.08 -5.05
CA ARG A 260 -11.94 24.96 -3.59
C ARG A 260 -13.29 25.20 -2.90
N GLU A 261 -14.02 26.19 -3.38
CA GLU A 261 -15.36 26.60 -2.97
C GLU A 261 -16.44 25.52 -3.21
N LYS A 262 -16.17 24.55 -4.10
CA LYS A 262 -17.07 23.42 -4.40
C LYS A 262 -16.69 22.14 -3.65
N ILE A 263 -15.55 22.09 -2.95
CA ILE A 263 -15.13 20.91 -2.17
C ILE A 263 -16.01 20.83 -0.90
N PRO A 264 -16.78 19.76 -0.69
CA PRO A 264 -17.61 19.64 0.51
C PRO A 264 -16.74 19.54 1.76
N ARG A 265 -16.96 20.44 2.74
CA ARG A 265 -16.17 20.48 3.99
C ARG A 265 -16.36 19.22 4.85
N ASP A 266 -17.51 18.57 4.73
CA ASP A 266 -17.85 17.34 5.44
C ASP A 266 -17.40 16.06 4.71
N PHE A 267 -16.79 16.19 3.52
CA PHE A 267 -16.33 15.05 2.72
C PHE A 267 -15.40 14.11 3.51
N PRO A 268 -14.34 14.59 4.21
CA PRO A 268 -13.50 13.70 4.99
C PRO A 268 -14.23 12.96 6.09
N LYS A 269 -15.22 13.61 6.73
CA LYS A 269 -16.02 12.99 7.78
C LYS A 269 -16.88 11.85 7.21
N LYS A 270 -17.56 12.08 6.08
CA LYS A 270 -18.42 11.09 5.43
C LYS A 270 -17.64 9.87 4.95
N VAL A 271 -16.52 10.08 4.27
CA VAL A 271 -15.69 8.98 3.77
C VAL A 271 -15.03 8.23 4.92
N LEU A 272 -14.57 8.93 5.97
CA LEU A 272 -14.04 8.28 7.18
C LEU A 272 -15.07 7.38 7.87
N LEU A 273 -16.34 7.80 7.93
CA LEU A 273 -17.41 6.98 8.48
C LEU A 273 -17.64 5.71 7.65
N ILE A 274 -17.69 5.83 6.32
CA ILE A 274 -17.82 4.67 5.41
C ILE A 274 -16.63 3.72 5.60
N ALA A 275 -15.42 4.26 5.58
CA ALA A 275 -14.18 3.51 5.79
C ALA A 275 -14.17 2.78 7.14
N PHE A 276 -14.69 3.43 8.19
CA PHE A 276 -14.83 2.82 9.50
C PHE A 276 -15.85 1.69 9.52
N VAL A 277 -17.01 1.86 8.90
CA VAL A 277 -18.01 0.78 8.77
C VAL A 277 -17.42 -0.40 7.98
N MET A 278 -16.72 -0.15 6.88
CA MET A 278 -16.01 -1.18 6.12
C MET A 278 -15.00 -1.92 7.00
N PHE A 279 -14.19 -1.20 7.77
CA PHE A 279 -13.21 -1.79 8.66
C PHE A 279 -13.85 -2.69 9.73
N ILE A 280 -14.89 -2.21 10.42
CA ILE A 280 -15.57 -3.00 11.47
C ILE A 280 -16.20 -4.25 10.89
N VAL A 281 -16.94 -4.13 9.78
CA VAL A 281 -17.55 -5.30 9.11
C VAL A 281 -16.46 -6.28 8.66
N GLY A 282 -15.37 -5.78 8.09
CA GLY A 282 -14.24 -6.58 7.63
C GLY A 282 -13.54 -7.32 8.78
N VAL A 283 -13.17 -6.63 9.85
CA VAL A 283 -12.50 -7.24 11.02
C VAL A 283 -13.40 -8.24 11.71
N SER A 284 -14.69 -7.93 11.92
CA SER A 284 -15.63 -8.88 12.50
C SER A 284 -15.71 -10.16 11.66
N GLY A 285 -15.81 -10.04 10.33
CA GLY A 285 -15.83 -11.19 9.44
C GLY A 285 -14.51 -11.97 9.42
N LEU A 286 -13.36 -11.28 9.45
CA LEU A 286 -12.04 -11.91 9.57
C LEU A 286 -11.91 -12.71 10.86
N VAL A 287 -12.31 -12.12 12.00
CA VAL A 287 -12.27 -12.80 13.30
C VAL A 287 -13.17 -14.03 13.30
N ILE A 288 -14.39 -13.92 12.76
CA ILE A 288 -15.30 -15.07 12.62
C ILE A 288 -14.65 -16.17 11.79
N ASN A 289 -14.06 -15.85 10.64
CA ASN A 289 -13.39 -16.84 9.79
C ASN A 289 -12.23 -17.54 10.48
N ILE A 290 -11.38 -16.77 11.16
CA ILE A 290 -10.22 -17.30 11.89
C ILE A 290 -10.66 -18.18 13.05
N VAL A 291 -11.64 -17.74 13.86
CA VAL A 291 -12.17 -18.54 14.98
C VAL A 291 -12.78 -19.85 14.48
N MET A 292 -13.63 -19.78 13.44
CA MET A 292 -14.20 -20.98 12.83
C MET A 292 -13.10 -21.92 12.33
N MET A 293 -12.03 -21.39 11.75
CA MET A 293 -10.93 -22.20 11.27
C MET A 293 -10.08 -22.79 12.40
N MET A 294 -9.88 -22.06 13.50
CA MET A 294 -9.17 -22.54 14.68
C MET A 294 -9.86 -23.72 15.35
N GLU A 295 -11.19 -23.83 15.26
CA GLU A 295 -11.94 -24.99 15.74
C GLU A 295 -11.58 -26.29 15.00
N TYR A 296 -11.09 -26.19 13.75
CA TYR A 296 -10.64 -27.35 12.97
C TYR A 296 -9.13 -27.53 13.02
N ASP A 297 -8.37 -26.45 12.80
CA ASP A 297 -6.90 -26.44 12.76
C ASP A 297 -6.37 -25.03 13.10
N ALA A 298 -5.94 -24.86 14.36
CA ALA A 298 -5.39 -23.60 14.86
C ALA A 298 -4.10 -23.18 14.14
N ALA A 299 -3.22 -24.12 13.79
CA ALA A 299 -1.97 -23.82 13.10
C ALA A 299 -2.24 -23.32 11.68
N ALA A 300 -3.18 -23.95 10.97
CA ALA A 300 -3.59 -23.48 9.65
C ALA A 300 -4.26 -22.09 9.72
N ALA A 301 -5.06 -21.81 10.75
CA ALA A 301 -5.68 -20.50 10.94
C ALA A 301 -4.64 -19.39 11.18
N LEU A 302 -3.66 -19.64 12.04
CA LEU A 302 -2.56 -18.71 12.29
C LEU A 302 -1.75 -18.45 11.02
N LYS A 303 -1.46 -19.50 10.24
CA LYS A 303 -0.73 -19.37 8.98
C LYS A 303 -1.55 -18.63 7.92
N LEU A 304 -2.87 -18.85 7.82
CA LEU A 304 -3.75 -18.06 6.94
C LEU A 304 -3.72 -16.57 7.31
N TYR A 305 -3.74 -16.26 8.60
CA TYR A 305 -3.63 -14.87 9.07
C TYR A 305 -2.26 -14.26 8.76
N ALA A 306 -1.17 -15.02 8.87
CA ALA A 306 0.16 -14.55 8.46
C ALA A 306 0.21 -14.17 6.96
N PHE A 307 -0.63 -14.80 6.14
CA PHE A 307 -0.86 -14.45 4.73
C PHE A 307 -2.05 -13.51 4.51
N LEU A 308 -2.36 -12.61 5.45
CA LEU A 308 -3.41 -11.59 5.26
C LEU A 308 -3.11 -10.63 4.09
N TRP A 309 -1.89 -10.61 3.56
CA TRP A 309 -1.54 -9.85 2.36
C TRP A 309 -1.95 -10.53 1.05
N ASP A 310 -2.14 -11.85 1.04
CA ASP A 310 -2.48 -12.60 -0.17
C ASP A 310 -3.99 -12.72 -0.31
N HIS A 311 -4.58 -11.89 -1.16
CA HIS A 311 -6.03 -11.80 -1.29
C HIS A 311 -6.66 -13.08 -1.86
N ARG A 312 -5.90 -13.83 -2.67
CA ARG A 312 -6.37 -15.06 -3.31
C ARG A 312 -6.28 -16.26 -2.39
N LEU A 313 -5.74 -16.16 -1.17
CA LEU A 313 -5.82 -17.26 -0.19
C LEU A 313 -7.13 -17.27 0.61
N TRP A 314 -7.93 -16.19 0.55
CA TRP A 314 -9.16 -16.05 1.33
C TRP A 314 -10.42 -16.49 0.55
N VAL A 315 -10.27 -17.43 -0.37
CA VAL A 315 -11.36 -18.02 -1.17
C VAL A 315 -11.39 -19.54 -1.04
N ASN A 316 -12.58 -20.12 -1.21
CA ASN A 316 -12.79 -21.57 -1.08
C ASN A 316 -11.99 -22.37 -2.14
N GLU A 317 -11.69 -21.78 -3.30
CA GLU A 317 -10.87 -22.42 -4.35
C GLU A 317 -9.45 -22.74 -3.87
N ALA A 318 -8.86 -21.87 -3.03
CA ALA A 318 -7.51 -22.05 -2.50
C ALA A 318 -7.37 -23.36 -1.70
N MET A 319 -8.45 -23.78 -1.04
CA MET A 319 -8.47 -24.98 -0.19
C MET A 319 -8.60 -26.27 -1.01
N ARG A 320 -9.13 -26.19 -2.23
CA ARG A 320 -9.26 -27.36 -3.12
C ARG A 320 -7.91 -27.84 -3.66
N VAL A 321 -6.89 -27.02 -3.49
CA VAL A 321 -5.52 -27.31 -3.90
C VAL A 321 -4.86 -28.13 -2.80
N LYS A 322 -4.78 -29.45 -3.02
CA LYS A 322 -4.04 -30.38 -2.15
C LYS A 322 -2.56 -30.34 -2.48
N ASP A 323 -1.89 -29.25 -2.14
CA ASP A 323 -0.44 -29.17 -2.23
C ASP A 323 0.16 -29.20 -0.81
N PRO A 324 1.01 -30.18 -0.45
CA PRO A 324 1.62 -30.21 0.87
C PRO A 324 2.48 -28.97 1.21
N ALA A 325 2.93 -28.20 0.21
CA ALA A 325 3.58 -26.90 0.41
C ALA A 325 2.58 -25.76 0.70
N PHE A 326 1.35 -25.87 0.18
CA PHE A 326 0.24 -24.95 0.45
C PHE A 326 -0.80 -25.62 1.33
N LEU A 327 -0.70 -25.37 2.65
CA LEU A 327 -1.76 -25.52 3.65
C LEU A 327 -2.97 -26.35 3.20
N VAL A 328 -3.05 -27.60 3.65
CA VAL A 328 -4.26 -28.41 3.54
C VAL A 328 -5.31 -27.76 4.43
N PHE A 329 -5.99 -26.76 3.89
CA PHE A 329 -7.10 -26.13 4.55
C PHE A 329 -8.30 -27.08 4.46
N PRO A 330 -8.96 -27.45 5.56
CA PRO A 330 -10.21 -28.21 5.49
C PRO A 330 -11.26 -27.43 4.67
N ASP A 331 -12.29 -28.11 4.13
CA ASP A 331 -13.31 -27.57 3.20
C ASP A 331 -14.18 -26.39 3.75
N TYR A 332 -13.72 -25.69 4.78
CA TYR A 332 -14.45 -24.71 5.59
C TYR A 332 -13.73 -23.35 5.66
N LEU A 333 -13.72 -22.59 4.55
CA LEU A 333 -13.61 -21.12 4.62
C LEU A 333 -15.02 -20.57 4.49
N PRO A 334 -15.43 -19.61 5.35
CA PRO A 334 -16.77 -19.05 5.23
C PRO A 334 -16.93 -18.32 3.90
N VAL A 335 -18.12 -18.46 3.33
CA VAL A 335 -18.54 -17.73 2.14
C VAL A 335 -18.29 -16.24 2.39
N LEU A 336 -17.50 -15.59 1.52
CA LEU A 336 -17.08 -14.18 1.58
C LEU A 336 -15.80 -13.85 2.38
N GLY A 337 -14.93 -14.81 2.70
CA GLY A 337 -13.66 -14.53 3.40
C GLY A 337 -12.81 -13.42 2.76
N TRP A 338 -12.61 -13.48 1.44
CA TRP A 338 -11.91 -12.45 0.67
C TRP A 338 -12.57 -11.07 0.81
N LEU A 339 -13.91 -11.00 0.88
CA LEU A 339 -14.61 -9.72 0.99
C LEU A 339 -14.36 -9.10 2.37
N PHE A 340 -14.38 -9.90 3.45
CA PHE A 340 -14.07 -9.40 4.79
C PHE A 340 -12.63 -8.90 4.90
N GLN A 341 -11.68 -9.65 4.34
CA GLN A 341 -10.29 -9.22 4.19
C GLN A 341 -10.20 -7.89 3.43
N PHE A 342 -10.87 -7.80 2.27
CA PHE A 342 -10.89 -6.60 1.43
C PHE A 342 -11.41 -5.38 2.22
N LEU A 343 -12.56 -5.55 2.89
CA LEU A 343 -13.22 -4.50 3.66
C LEU A 343 -12.37 -4.05 4.85
N ALA A 344 -11.70 -4.97 5.54
CA ALA A 344 -10.82 -4.65 6.66
C ALA A 344 -9.63 -3.79 6.20
N LEU A 345 -8.85 -4.30 5.23
CA LEU A 345 -7.61 -3.67 4.78
C LEU A 345 -7.88 -2.33 4.07
N ASN A 346 -8.87 -2.30 3.18
CA ASN A 346 -9.23 -1.07 2.47
C ASN A 346 -10.00 -0.08 3.35
N GLY A 347 -10.76 -0.56 4.34
CA GLY A 347 -11.39 0.27 5.36
C GLY A 347 -10.36 1.06 6.17
N VAL A 348 -9.32 0.39 6.70
CA VAL A 348 -8.22 1.08 7.39
C VAL A 348 -7.46 2.01 6.45
N SER A 349 -7.18 1.57 5.23
CA SER A 349 -6.46 2.37 4.24
C SER A 349 -7.19 3.68 3.93
N LEU A 350 -8.49 3.62 3.64
CA LEU A 350 -9.31 4.80 3.39
C LEU A 350 -9.44 5.69 4.64
N ALA A 351 -9.57 5.10 5.82
CA ALA A 351 -9.61 5.84 7.07
C ALA A 351 -8.31 6.63 7.31
N ALA A 352 -7.15 5.99 7.10
CA ALA A 352 -5.83 6.62 7.21
C ALA A 352 -5.65 7.77 6.19
N ILE A 353 -6.02 7.54 4.93
CA ILE A 353 -5.98 8.57 3.88
C ILE A 353 -6.82 9.78 4.31
N MET A 354 -8.10 9.56 4.65
CA MET A 354 -9.01 10.66 4.96
C MET A 354 -8.66 11.38 6.25
N LEU A 355 -8.11 10.68 7.23
CA LEU A 355 -7.59 11.28 8.45
C LEU A 355 -6.43 12.24 8.13
N ILE A 356 -5.45 11.80 7.35
CA ILE A 356 -4.28 12.63 7.02
C ILE A 356 -4.71 13.82 6.15
N VAL A 357 -5.53 13.58 5.11
CA VAL A 357 -6.09 14.66 4.27
C VAL A 357 -6.85 15.68 5.13
N ARG A 358 -7.61 15.22 6.12
CA ARG A 358 -8.35 16.11 7.03
C ARG A 358 -7.41 16.93 7.91
N VAL A 359 -6.39 16.30 8.50
CA VAL A 359 -5.47 16.96 9.44
C VAL A 359 -4.55 17.96 8.73
N VAL A 360 -4.28 17.74 7.44
CA VAL A 360 -3.35 18.53 6.63
C VAL A 360 -4.10 19.55 5.78
N GLU A 361 -4.78 19.14 4.71
CA GLU A 361 -5.37 20.04 3.71
C GLU A 361 -6.62 20.78 4.21
N PHE A 362 -7.47 20.12 5.01
CA PHE A 362 -8.69 20.75 5.56
C PHE A 362 -8.41 21.61 6.78
N ARG A 363 -7.14 21.70 7.22
CA ARG A 363 -6.68 22.58 8.31
C ARG A 363 -5.61 23.57 7.87
N GLY A 364 -5.39 23.73 6.56
CA GLY A 364 -4.42 24.70 6.05
C GLY A 364 -2.96 24.40 6.39
N ASN A 365 -2.63 23.18 6.79
CA ASN A 365 -1.31 22.81 7.30
C ASN A 365 -0.37 22.27 6.22
N GLY A 366 -0.74 22.33 4.93
CA GLY A 366 0.01 21.70 3.84
C GLY A 366 1.51 22.02 3.84
N LYS A 367 1.88 23.31 3.91
CA LYS A 367 3.28 23.74 3.90
C LYS A 367 4.08 23.27 5.12
N ASP A 368 3.55 23.49 6.33
CA ASP A 368 4.25 23.13 7.58
C ASP A 368 4.35 21.61 7.75
N PHE A 369 3.35 20.88 7.27
CA PHE A 369 3.38 19.42 7.27
C PHE A 369 4.41 18.90 6.28
N ALA A 370 4.45 19.46 5.07
CA ALA A 370 5.39 19.08 4.03
C ALA A 370 6.86 19.27 4.43
N THR A 371 7.18 20.35 5.17
CA THR A 371 8.55 20.62 5.65
C THR A 371 8.97 19.63 6.74
N LYS A 372 8.08 19.32 7.68
CA LYS A 372 8.34 18.37 8.79
C LYS A 372 8.39 16.91 8.34
N THR A 373 7.77 16.58 7.22
CA THR A 373 7.68 15.21 6.70
C THR A 373 8.55 14.95 5.48
N SER A 374 9.53 15.83 5.22
CA SER A 374 10.46 15.72 4.09
C SER A 374 11.15 14.35 4.06
N PHE A 375 11.58 13.83 5.22
CA PHE A 375 12.20 12.50 5.33
C PHE A 375 11.32 11.40 4.70
N ILE A 376 10.06 11.27 5.12
CA ILE A 376 9.13 10.25 4.62
C ILE A 376 8.73 10.54 3.17
N ARG A 377 8.45 11.80 2.84
CA ARG A 377 8.07 12.20 1.47
C ARG A 377 9.14 11.85 0.43
N ARG A 378 10.41 11.81 0.82
CA ARG A 378 11.52 11.44 -0.08
C ARG A 378 11.36 10.02 -0.65
N PHE A 379 10.95 9.06 0.18
CA PHE A 379 10.65 7.68 -0.27
C PHE A 379 9.54 7.65 -1.33
N GLY A 380 8.60 8.59 -1.29
CA GLY A 380 7.49 8.67 -2.24
C GLY A 380 7.84 9.44 -3.53
N PHE A 381 8.96 10.16 -3.54
CA PHE A 381 9.38 10.96 -4.69
C PHE A 381 9.94 10.08 -5.82
N VAL A 382 10.65 9.00 -5.45
CA VAL A 382 11.18 7.95 -6.33
C VAL A 382 10.70 6.56 -5.89
N ALA A 383 9.40 6.46 -5.61
CA ALA A 383 8.74 5.29 -5.03
C ALA A 383 9.04 3.97 -5.75
N PHE A 384 9.00 3.97 -7.08
CA PHE A 384 9.18 2.77 -7.88
C PHE A 384 10.64 2.34 -7.96
N THR A 385 11.57 3.30 -8.03
CA THR A 385 13.00 2.99 -7.89
C THR A 385 13.28 2.37 -6.53
N ILE A 386 12.80 2.98 -5.45
CA ILE A 386 13.03 2.49 -4.09
C ILE A 386 12.43 1.10 -3.89
N TYR A 387 11.24 0.83 -4.44
CA TYR A 387 10.66 -0.51 -4.47
C TYR A 387 11.60 -1.54 -5.14
N ASN A 388 12.17 -1.19 -6.29
CA ASN A 388 13.04 -2.08 -7.05
C ASN A 388 14.38 -2.35 -6.37
N ILE A 389 15.02 -1.31 -5.85
CA ILE A 389 16.34 -1.42 -5.23
C ILE A 389 16.28 -1.95 -3.79
N GLN A 390 15.20 -2.64 -3.42
CA GLN A 390 15.05 -3.23 -2.11
C GLN A 390 16.12 -4.26 -1.79
N PHE A 391 16.76 -4.89 -2.79
CA PHE A 391 17.91 -5.78 -2.61
C PHE A 391 19.07 -5.16 -1.80
N VAL A 392 19.11 -3.82 -1.66
CA VAL A 392 20.02 -3.12 -0.75
C VAL A 392 19.91 -3.62 0.69
N TYR A 393 18.72 -4.00 1.19
CA TYR A 393 18.62 -4.55 2.55
C TYR A 393 19.17 -5.98 2.65
N PHE A 394 19.22 -6.76 1.56
CA PHE A 394 19.89 -8.07 1.56
C PHE A 394 21.38 -7.93 1.83
N ILE A 395 22.02 -6.87 1.33
CA ILE A 395 23.42 -6.55 1.65
C ILE A 395 23.55 -6.31 3.16
N VAL A 396 22.66 -5.51 3.75
CA VAL A 396 22.69 -5.23 5.18
C VAL A 396 22.46 -6.49 6.00
N ARG A 397 21.45 -7.30 5.65
CA ARG A 397 21.16 -8.59 6.31
C ARG A 397 22.37 -9.52 6.22
N PHE A 398 22.98 -9.65 5.05
CA PHE A 398 24.20 -10.44 4.85
C PHE A 398 25.31 -10.02 5.82
N LEU A 399 25.59 -8.72 5.92
CA LEU A 399 26.62 -8.21 6.83
C LEU A 399 26.27 -8.49 8.30
N VAL A 400 25.05 -8.16 8.74
CA VAL A 400 24.62 -8.35 10.13
C VAL A 400 24.69 -9.82 10.54
N THR A 401 24.11 -10.70 9.73
CA THR A 401 24.06 -12.16 9.99
C THR A 401 25.45 -12.79 9.95
N THR A 402 26.29 -12.41 8.99
CA THR A 402 27.66 -12.92 8.89
C THR A 402 28.52 -12.50 10.08
N PHE A 403 28.50 -11.21 10.45
CA PHE A 403 29.40 -10.70 11.50
C PHE A 403 28.93 -11.01 12.92
N LEU A 404 27.61 -11.05 13.17
CA LEU A 404 27.09 -11.25 14.53
C LEU A 404 26.66 -12.69 14.81
N TYR A 405 26.22 -13.43 13.79
CA TYR A 405 25.68 -14.79 13.95
C TYR A 405 26.53 -15.87 13.28
N GLY A 406 27.55 -15.49 12.49
CA GLY A 406 28.46 -16.42 11.82
C GLY A 406 27.83 -17.23 10.67
N ASN A 407 26.56 -16.98 10.35
CA ASN A 407 25.82 -17.68 9.29
C ASN A 407 25.09 -16.67 8.40
N PRO A 408 25.51 -16.48 7.13
CA PRO A 408 24.87 -15.55 6.21
C PRO A 408 23.37 -15.81 6.02
N TYR A 409 22.57 -14.74 6.01
CA TYR A 409 21.12 -14.77 5.82
C TYR A 409 20.34 -15.63 6.81
N VAL A 410 20.91 -16.02 7.96
CA VAL A 410 20.11 -16.67 9.01
C VAL A 410 18.99 -15.74 9.47
N ARG A 411 17.80 -16.31 9.75
CA ARG A 411 16.75 -15.56 10.44
C ARG A 411 17.16 -15.32 11.89
N MET A 412 16.78 -14.17 12.42
CA MET A 412 17.26 -13.64 13.70
C MET A 412 16.09 -13.35 14.63
N ASP A 413 16.41 -13.14 15.89
CA ASP A 413 15.50 -12.56 16.85
C ASP A 413 15.19 -11.08 16.54
N TRP A 414 14.38 -10.45 17.40
CA TRP A 414 14.06 -9.03 17.26
C TRP A 414 15.28 -8.12 17.33
N GLY A 415 16.31 -8.49 18.12
CA GLY A 415 17.54 -7.70 18.25
C GLY A 415 18.27 -7.57 16.91
N GLY A 416 18.57 -8.71 16.27
CA GLY A 416 19.19 -8.74 14.94
C GLY A 416 18.30 -8.13 13.85
N THR A 417 16.99 -8.35 13.94
CA THR A 417 16.00 -7.78 13.01
C THR A 417 15.95 -6.26 13.07
N PHE A 418 15.86 -5.66 14.27
CA PHE A 418 15.84 -4.21 14.42
C PHE A 418 17.16 -3.54 14.04
N LEU A 419 18.29 -4.19 14.32
CA LEU A 419 19.59 -3.71 13.85
C LEU A 419 19.65 -3.68 12.33
N THR A 420 19.24 -4.76 11.66
CA THR A 420 19.16 -4.86 10.20
C THR A 420 18.25 -3.78 9.63
N LEU A 421 17.07 -3.57 10.23
CA LEU A 421 16.14 -2.53 9.83
C LEU A 421 16.72 -1.12 9.95
N ALA A 422 17.35 -0.80 11.09
CA ALA A 422 17.94 0.51 11.32
C ALA A 422 19.05 0.82 10.31
N LEU A 423 19.94 -0.14 10.07
CA LEU A 423 21.04 -0.02 9.10
C LEU A 423 20.52 0.07 7.66
N ALA A 424 19.51 -0.73 7.29
CA ALA A 424 18.88 -0.67 5.97
C ALA A 424 18.24 0.70 5.72
N LEU A 425 17.43 1.21 6.65
CA LEU A 425 16.80 2.53 6.52
C LEU A 425 17.83 3.66 6.45
N ALA A 426 18.92 3.58 7.23
CA ALA A 426 20.03 4.53 7.15
C ALA A 426 20.68 4.50 5.76
N LEU A 427 20.95 3.31 5.21
CA LEU A 427 21.54 3.16 3.89
C LEU A 427 20.63 3.69 2.78
N PHE A 428 19.34 3.35 2.79
CA PHE A 428 18.35 3.94 1.85
C PHE A 428 18.34 5.46 1.95
N HIS A 429 18.37 6.01 3.17
CA HIS A 429 18.36 7.45 3.36
C HIS A 429 19.60 8.12 2.75
N LEU A 430 20.79 7.55 2.96
CA LEU A 430 22.05 8.04 2.39
C LEU A 430 22.04 7.96 0.86
N ILE A 431 21.61 6.83 0.30
CA ILE A 431 21.46 6.65 -1.17
C ILE A 431 20.55 7.74 -1.73
N MET A 432 19.39 7.96 -1.13
CA MET A 432 18.45 8.96 -1.62
C MET A 432 18.99 10.39 -1.52
N ILE A 433 19.70 10.76 -0.44
CA ILE A 433 20.33 12.08 -0.34
C ILE A 433 21.40 12.27 -1.42
N ALA A 434 22.23 11.26 -1.64
CA ALA A 434 23.26 11.31 -2.68
C ALA A 434 22.63 11.45 -4.08
N TRP A 435 21.58 10.67 -4.35
CA TRP A 435 20.90 10.65 -5.64
C TRP A 435 20.08 11.93 -5.91
N GLU A 436 19.55 12.54 -4.86
CA GLU A 436 18.85 13.83 -4.92
C GLU A 436 19.74 14.94 -5.50
N ARG A 437 21.06 14.91 -5.23
CA ARG A 437 22.03 15.91 -5.75
C ARG A 437 22.15 15.91 -7.27
N VAL A 438 21.81 14.80 -7.91
CA VAL A 438 21.80 14.65 -9.38
C VAL A 438 20.37 14.54 -9.92
N ASN A 439 19.39 15.10 -9.20
CA ASN A 439 17.98 15.13 -9.59
C ASN A 439 17.40 13.75 -9.95
N TYR A 440 17.90 12.71 -9.27
CA TYR A 440 17.51 11.31 -9.49
C TYR A 440 17.70 10.81 -10.93
N ILE A 441 18.66 11.35 -11.68
CA ILE A 441 19.02 10.82 -13.00
C ILE A 441 19.43 9.34 -12.87
N GLY A 442 18.90 8.49 -13.75
CA GLY A 442 19.12 7.03 -13.71
C GLY A 442 18.12 6.25 -12.85
N SER A 443 17.23 6.93 -12.12
CA SER A 443 16.08 6.28 -11.46
C SER A 443 15.09 5.72 -12.49
N ILE A 444 14.27 4.75 -12.08
CA ILE A 444 13.17 4.21 -12.91
C ILE A 444 12.18 5.32 -13.26
N GLU A 445 11.87 6.23 -12.33
CA GLU A 445 11.04 7.41 -12.62
C GLU A 445 11.63 8.28 -13.73
N TRP A 446 12.95 8.48 -13.73
CA TRP A 446 13.66 9.19 -14.78
C TRP A 446 13.60 8.43 -16.12
N MET A 447 13.76 7.10 -16.11
CA MET A 447 13.64 6.29 -17.33
C MET A 447 12.24 6.38 -17.92
N ILE A 448 11.20 6.20 -17.09
CA ILE A 448 9.80 6.34 -17.49
C ILE A 448 9.53 7.74 -18.02
N GLY A 449 10.01 8.78 -17.32
CA GLY A 449 9.86 10.17 -17.75
C GLY A 449 10.51 10.44 -19.11
N THR A 450 11.69 9.88 -19.33
CA THR A 450 12.44 10.01 -20.59
C THR A 450 11.71 9.31 -21.74
N ILE A 451 11.28 8.05 -21.56
CA ILE A 451 10.52 7.31 -22.58
C ILE A 451 9.18 8.01 -22.87
N ALA A 452 8.48 8.45 -21.82
CA ALA A 452 7.21 9.18 -21.94
C ALA A 452 7.36 10.49 -22.72
N ALA A 453 8.51 11.17 -22.66
CA ALA A 453 8.75 12.40 -23.44
C ALA A 453 8.78 12.15 -24.96
N TYR A 454 9.05 10.92 -25.38
CA TYR A 454 9.03 10.52 -26.80
C TYR A 454 7.68 9.94 -27.22
N VAL A 455 7.04 9.16 -26.35
CA VAL A 455 5.83 8.40 -26.70
C VAL A 455 4.54 9.19 -26.44
N ILE A 456 4.51 10.07 -25.43
CA ILE A 456 3.29 10.76 -25.02
C ILE A 456 3.18 12.15 -25.69
N PRO A 457 2.10 12.41 -26.44
CA PRO A 457 1.85 13.73 -27.03
C PRO A 457 1.84 14.84 -25.97
N GLY A 458 2.45 15.98 -26.29
CA GLY A 458 2.49 17.16 -25.40
C GLY A 458 3.57 17.13 -24.32
N ARG A 459 4.42 16.10 -24.26
CA ARG A 459 5.63 16.06 -23.42
C ARG A 459 6.94 16.27 -24.20
N LYS A 460 6.88 16.69 -25.46
CA LYS A 460 8.07 16.98 -26.25
C LYS A 460 8.85 18.12 -25.58
N ASN A 461 10.01 17.77 -25.04
CA ASN A 461 10.96 18.70 -24.46
C ASN A 461 12.18 18.76 -25.39
N GLU A 462 12.66 19.97 -25.70
CA GLU A 462 13.86 20.22 -26.51
C GLU A 462 15.15 19.93 -25.73
N SER A 463 15.06 19.71 -24.41
CA SER A 463 16.20 19.29 -23.60
C SER A 463 16.89 18.03 -24.15
N PRO A 464 18.21 17.89 -23.93
CA PRO A 464 18.94 16.65 -24.21
C PRO A 464 18.28 15.43 -23.58
N TRP A 465 18.38 14.27 -24.23
CA TRP A 465 17.66 13.05 -23.84
C TRP A 465 17.84 12.70 -22.35
N TYR A 466 19.04 12.88 -21.81
CA TYR A 466 19.37 12.56 -20.42
C TYR A 466 18.74 13.51 -19.38
N ARG A 467 18.23 14.67 -19.81
CA ARG A 467 17.49 15.62 -18.96
C ARG A 467 15.97 15.54 -19.13
N LYS A 468 15.45 14.77 -20.09
CA LYS A 468 14.00 14.73 -20.37
C LYS A 468 13.19 14.12 -19.22
N GLY A 469 13.75 13.14 -18.52
CA GLY A 469 13.15 12.52 -17.33
C GLY A 469 13.62 13.10 -16.00
N GLU A 470 14.40 14.19 -16.00
CA GLU A 470 14.94 14.78 -14.77
C GLU A 470 13.80 15.20 -13.83
N LEU A 471 13.91 14.80 -12.56
CA LEU A 471 12.93 15.19 -11.56
C LEU A 471 13.27 16.57 -11.03
N ASP A 472 12.31 17.50 -11.07
CA ASP A 472 12.47 18.86 -10.53
C ASP A 472 12.46 18.83 -8.99
N VAL A 473 13.54 18.37 -8.37
CA VAL A 473 13.64 18.25 -6.90
C VAL A 473 13.34 19.59 -6.24
N LYS A 474 13.97 20.67 -6.72
CA LYS A 474 13.79 21.99 -6.11
C LYS A 474 12.33 22.42 -6.09
N ASN A 475 11.65 22.49 -7.24
CA ASN A 475 10.29 23.06 -7.29
C ASN A 475 9.18 22.03 -7.04
N ALA A 476 9.48 20.73 -7.11
CA ALA A 476 8.50 19.67 -6.86
C ALA A 476 8.59 19.10 -5.45
N PHE A 477 9.73 19.21 -4.77
CA PHE A 477 9.92 18.64 -3.42
C PHE A 477 10.05 19.71 -2.33
N TYR A 478 10.98 20.65 -2.46
CA TYR A 478 11.25 21.69 -1.45
C TYR A 478 10.37 22.93 -1.60
N ASP A 479 10.34 23.50 -2.81
CA ASP A 479 9.65 24.75 -3.14
C ASP A 479 8.28 24.49 -3.82
N ALA A 480 7.69 23.33 -3.54
CA ALA A 480 6.38 22.98 -4.10
C ALA A 480 5.27 23.91 -3.61
N GLY A 481 4.35 24.24 -4.52
CA GLY A 481 3.16 25.01 -4.18
C GLY A 481 2.14 24.12 -3.45
N TRP A 482 2.09 24.19 -2.13
CA TRP A 482 1.18 23.38 -1.33
C TRP A 482 -0.26 23.88 -1.44
N LEU A 483 -1.17 22.98 -1.85
CA LEU A 483 -2.60 23.23 -1.91
C LEU A 483 -3.24 22.94 -0.55
N ASN A 484 -4.11 23.84 -0.11
CA ASN A 484 -5.03 23.63 1.00
C ASN A 484 -6.47 23.67 0.49
N VAL A 485 -7.35 22.88 1.12
CA VAL A 485 -8.80 22.98 0.90
C VAL A 485 -9.37 24.13 1.74
N VAL A 486 -8.82 24.33 2.93
CA VAL A 486 -9.17 25.45 3.82
C VAL A 486 -7.88 26.16 4.20
N GLU A 487 -7.76 27.46 3.92
CA GLU A 487 -6.63 28.25 4.43
C GLU A 487 -6.73 28.39 5.94
N LYS A 488 -5.57 28.53 6.60
CA LYS A 488 -5.51 28.74 8.06
C LYS A 488 -6.36 29.92 8.53
N VAL A 489 -6.43 30.99 7.74
CA VAL A 489 -7.20 32.20 8.06
C VAL A 489 -8.72 32.01 8.00
N GLU A 490 -9.19 30.95 7.31
CA GLU A 490 -10.63 30.64 7.18
C GLU A 490 -11.13 29.66 8.25
N ILE A 491 -10.23 29.15 9.10
CA ILE A 491 -10.60 28.23 10.17
C ILE A 491 -11.34 29.01 11.25
N ARG A 492 -12.60 28.64 11.44
CA ARG A 492 -13.49 29.24 12.43
C ARG A 492 -13.26 28.60 13.80
N HIS A 493 -12.51 29.29 14.64
CA HIS A 493 -12.11 28.82 15.97
C HIS A 493 -13.19 29.01 17.06
N ASP A 494 -14.19 29.85 16.79
CA ASP A 494 -15.36 30.07 17.64
C ASP A 494 -16.17 28.79 17.89
N ASN A 495 -16.26 27.92 16.88
CA ASN A 495 -17.02 26.66 16.97
C ASN A 495 -16.27 25.51 17.67
N LEU A 496 -15.02 25.75 18.11
CA LEU A 496 -14.15 24.76 18.74
C LEU A 496 -13.95 23.50 17.87
N GLU A 497 -13.92 23.67 16.54
CA GLU A 497 -13.89 22.54 15.60
C GLU A 497 -12.64 21.68 15.78
N GLU A 498 -11.49 22.30 16.08
CA GLU A 498 -10.24 21.56 16.28
C GLU A 498 -10.25 20.81 17.61
N SER A 499 -10.71 21.46 18.69
CA SER A 499 -10.85 20.81 19.99
C SER A 499 -11.82 19.62 19.94
N LYS A 500 -12.95 19.76 19.23
CA LYS A 500 -13.93 18.67 19.04
C LYS A 500 -13.35 17.52 18.22
N LEU A 501 -12.59 17.82 17.17
CA LEU A 501 -11.90 16.80 16.37
C LEU A 501 -10.87 16.04 17.21
N ALA A 502 -10.01 16.75 17.94
CA ALA A 502 -9.00 16.15 18.80
C ALA A 502 -9.66 15.26 19.87
N TYR A 503 -10.78 15.69 20.44
CA TYR A 503 -11.53 14.90 21.41
C TYR A 503 -12.09 13.62 20.79
N PHE A 504 -12.76 13.73 19.65
CA PHE A 504 -13.28 12.57 18.92
C PHE A 504 -12.18 11.57 18.60
N LEU A 505 -11.06 12.04 18.01
CA LEU A 505 -9.95 11.17 17.64
C LEU A 505 -9.21 10.57 18.85
N SER A 506 -9.19 11.25 20.00
CA SER A 506 -8.53 10.74 21.20
C SER A 506 -9.20 9.47 21.74
N GLY A 507 -10.53 9.34 21.59
CA GLY A 507 -11.24 8.11 21.95
C GLY A 507 -10.84 6.91 21.09
N TRP A 508 -10.50 7.16 19.82
CA TRP A 508 -9.99 6.12 18.90
C TRP A 508 -8.53 5.74 19.16
N GLY A 509 -7.82 6.48 20.01
CA GLY A 509 -6.43 6.19 20.35
C GLY A 509 -6.22 4.78 20.92
N PHE A 510 -7.22 4.20 21.59
CA PHE A 510 -7.13 2.82 22.11
C PHE A 510 -7.06 1.76 21.00
N LEU A 511 -7.75 1.98 19.88
CA LEU A 511 -7.74 1.05 18.74
C LEU A 511 -6.58 1.33 17.79
N PHE A 512 -6.11 2.59 17.73
CA PHE A 512 -5.01 2.99 16.87
C PHE A 512 -4.04 3.89 17.64
N PRO A 513 -3.06 3.32 18.36
CA PRO A 513 -2.22 4.05 19.29
C PRO A 513 -1.53 5.31 18.75
N PRO A 514 -1.02 5.35 17.50
CA PRO A 514 -0.44 6.57 16.94
C PRO A 514 -1.40 7.76 16.90
N LEU A 515 -2.72 7.54 16.86
CA LEU A 515 -3.72 8.61 16.94
C LEU A 515 -3.63 9.37 18.26
N SER A 516 -3.32 8.71 19.38
CA SER A 516 -3.23 9.39 20.69
C SER A 516 -2.12 10.45 20.70
N ILE A 517 -0.98 10.17 20.08
CA ILE A 517 0.15 11.12 19.95
C ILE A 517 -0.27 12.29 19.06
N ILE A 518 -0.91 12.01 17.93
CA ILE A 518 -1.43 13.04 17.02
C ILE A 518 -2.46 13.90 17.76
N CYS A 519 -3.41 13.29 18.47
CA CYS A 519 -4.46 13.99 19.23
C CYS A 519 -3.90 14.85 20.34
N LEU A 520 -2.85 14.39 21.01
CA LEU A 520 -2.14 15.19 22.01
C LEU A 520 -1.52 16.44 21.36
N ALA A 521 -0.83 16.29 20.23
CA ALA A 521 -0.28 17.42 19.49
C ALA A 521 -1.38 18.37 18.97
N LEU A 522 -2.49 17.82 18.47
CA LEU A 522 -3.65 18.58 18.00
C LEU A 522 -4.31 19.37 19.13
N SER A 523 -4.58 18.72 20.26
CA SER A 523 -5.20 19.35 21.44
C SER A 523 -4.35 20.49 21.98
N ASN A 524 -3.02 20.33 22.01
CA ASN A 524 -2.09 21.39 22.42
C ASN A 524 -2.06 22.55 21.42
N SER A 525 -2.13 22.26 20.13
CA SER A 525 -2.15 23.28 19.08
C SER A 525 -3.45 24.10 19.10
N ALA A 526 -4.60 23.44 19.31
CA ALA A 526 -5.93 24.06 19.34
C ALA A 526 -6.12 25.02 20.52
N ARG A 527 -5.38 24.86 21.64
CA ARG A 527 -5.48 25.75 22.80
C ARG A 527 -5.04 27.18 22.51
N LYS A 528 -4.15 27.38 21.54
CA LYS A 528 -3.68 28.73 21.17
C LYS A 528 -4.81 29.57 20.54
N PRO A 529 -5.49 29.10 19.47
CA PRO A 529 -6.57 29.86 18.86
C PRO A 529 -7.94 29.68 19.53
N GLU A 530 -8.26 28.53 20.13
CA GLU A 530 -9.62 28.24 20.66
C GLU A 530 -9.75 28.40 22.18
N SER A 531 -8.71 28.92 22.84
CA SER A 531 -8.56 28.94 24.31
C SER A 531 -8.67 27.56 24.97
N THR A 532 -8.48 27.49 26.29
CA THR A 532 -8.66 26.21 27.00
C THR A 532 -10.14 25.94 27.18
N ASN A 533 -10.62 24.78 26.73
CA ASN A 533 -12.03 24.39 26.79
C ASN A 533 -12.19 22.92 27.18
N LYS A 534 -13.44 22.48 27.41
CA LYS A 534 -13.71 21.10 27.85
C LYS A 534 -13.24 20.03 26.85
N PHE A 535 -13.31 20.33 25.55
CA PHE A 535 -12.96 19.37 24.50
C PHE A 535 -11.44 19.19 24.38
N ASN A 536 -10.66 20.27 24.33
CA ASN A 536 -9.19 20.12 24.26
C ASN A 536 -8.60 19.61 25.58
N LYS A 537 -9.16 19.98 26.74
CA LYS A 537 -8.78 19.40 28.02
C LYS A 537 -9.08 17.90 28.05
N GLY A 538 -10.28 17.50 27.63
CA GLY A 538 -10.67 16.10 27.52
C GLY A 538 -9.76 15.33 26.57
N ALA A 539 -9.54 15.85 25.36
CA ALA A 539 -8.70 15.21 24.33
C ALA A 539 -7.28 14.96 24.83
N ARG A 540 -6.70 15.95 25.52
CA ARG A 540 -5.37 15.86 26.11
C ARG A 540 -5.32 14.78 27.19
N ILE A 541 -6.27 14.80 28.13
CA ILE A 541 -6.32 13.81 29.23
C ILE A 541 -6.49 12.41 28.66
N THR A 542 -7.47 12.19 27.78
CA THR A 542 -7.70 10.90 27.14
C THR A 542 -6.47 10.43 26.37
N SER A 543 -5.83 11.31 25.59
CA SER A 543 -4.62 10.94 24.85
C SER A 543 -3.47 10.55 25.78
N ILE A 544 -3.27 11.25 26.90
CA ILE A 544 -2.23 10.89 27.89
C ILE A 544 -2.57 9.54 28.54
N ILE A 545 -3.82 9.31 28.92
CA ILE A 545 -4.27 8.03 29.49
C ILE A 545 -4.00 6.90 28.50
N VAL A 546 -4.35 7.08 27.22
CA VAL A 546 -4.09 6.08 26.18
C VAL A 546 -2.59 5.83 26.00
N ILE A 547 -1.77 6.88 25.96
CA ILE A 547 -0.31 6.73 25.81
C ILE A 547 0.28 5.98 27.00
N VAL A 548 -0.11 6.34 28.23
CA VAL A 548 0.34 5.66 29.44
C VAL A 548 -0.14 4.21 29.44
N PHE A 549 -1.42 3.97 29.14
CA PHE A 549 -1.98 2.63 28.99
C PHE A 549 -1.21 1.81 27.97
N LEU A 550 -0.90 2.37 26.80
CA LEU A 550 -0.14 1.69 25.76
C LEU A 550 1.26 1.33 26.22
N ILE A 551 1.99 2.26 26.84
CA ILE A 551 3.35 2.00 27.35
C ILE A 551 3.30 0.90 28.40
N THR A 552 2.36 0.99 29.36
CA THR A 552 2.17 -0.03 30.38
C THR A 552 1.80 -1.37 29.75
N TRP A 553 0.86 -1.40 28.81
CA TRP A 553 0.42 -2.61 28.13
C TRP A 553 1.55 -3.27 27.34
N VAL A 554 2.31 -2.51 26.55
CA VAL A 554 3.48 -3.00 25.82
C VAL A 554 4.53 -3.54 26.79
N THR A 555 4.77 -2.86 27.91
CA THR A 555 5.71 -3.33 28.93
C THR A 555 5.24 -4.65 29.53
N VAL A 556 3.99 -4.74 29.95
CA VAL A 556 3.39 -5.96 30.51
C VAL A 556 3.41 -7.10 29.49
N ALA A 557 2.97 -6.85 28.26
CA ALA A 557 3.00 -7.84 27.18
C ALA A 557 4.42 -8.29 26.81
N SER A 558 5.44 -7.48 27.08
CA SER A 558 6.84 -7.86 26.86
C SER A 558 7.42 -8.70 28.02
N LEU A 559 6.75 -8.73 29.17
CA LEU A 559 7.19 -9.47 30.37
C LEU A 559 6.50 -10.81 30.54
N PHE A 560 5.25 -10.95 30.07
CA PHE A 560 4.45 -12.16 30.23
C PHE A 560 4.21 -12.86 28.89
N SER A 561 4.30 -14.19 28.90
CA SER A 561 3.91 -15.09 27.82
C SER A 561 2.42 -15.48 27.89
N LEU A 562 1.89 -16.09 26.83
CA LEU A 562 0.54 -16.63 26.83
C LEU A 562 0.36 -17.72 27.89
N GLY A 563 1.33 -18.62 28.03
CA GLY A 563 1.29 -19.71 28.99
C GLY A 563 1.25 -19.23 30.44
N GLU A 564 1.98 -18.16 30.78
CA GLU A 564 1.94 -17.54 32.12
C GLU A 564 0.59 -16.87 32.42
N LEU A 565 -0.14 -16.47 31.39
CA LEU A 565 -1.51 -15.94 31.50
C LEU A 565 -2.57 -17.06 31.52
N GLY A 566 -2.16 -18.33 31.47
CA GLY A 566 -3.06 -19.49 31.43
C GLY A 566 -3.73 -19.70 30.07
N ILE A 567 -3.18 -19.11 29.00
CA ILE A 567 -3.66 -19.28 27.63
C ILE A 567 -2.70 -20.23 26.91
N ALA A 568 -3.22 -21.35 26.40
CA ALA A 568 -2.46 -22.30 25.58
C ALA A 568 -3.02 -22.32 24.16
N LEU A 569 -2.13 -22.18 23.17
CA LEU A 569 -2.41 -22.30 21.73
C LEU A 569 -1.79 -23.56 21.15
#